data_AF-A0A1J4L074-F1
#
_entry.id   AF-A0A1J4L074-F1
#
_cell.length_a   1.000
_cell.length_b   1.000
_cell.length_c   1.000
_cell.angle_alpha   90.00
_cell.angle_beta   90.00
_cell.angle_gamma   90.00
#
_symmetry.space_group_name_H-M   'P 1'
#
loop_
_entity.id
_entity.type
_entity.pdbx_description
1 polymer ?
#
loop_
_entity_poly.entity_id
_entity_poly.type
_entity_poly.pdbx_seq_one_letter_code
_entity_poly.pdbx_strand_id
1 'polypeptide(L)'
;MNLSSDIRRDNRIVLSSHINTSDQSSFEYHQIADSIFQSSNDEQLFYALKDLFKHYSSLKSSVPEDEYLIVEYLLSRFLPSLPIALFDLITNVICIIIHKNGKDCHKYKSIFRDFISNSIPLITESHSGTRKNILLIISHLTSISAKFSRMAFRFFTDSCFLVSLLDFTDHPDAPSCRKHMSHILMNALLVENSAIIANKTGFLDTFFHILEIICENGYLYTLPDLITCVRHIIVKEPECYSVCGNFIDHFNQVLLFDNESAKINTLLILREFIVRKIRIEEIDMLTILQMMEPGTKTLFYAIRVVSSFIQQSPQSVEVFCHMGIISITLNVLQNGDFDSKIQTLNIILSVVHNAANGDLIDLIEKPFISPMIEMATDVPDPVLNLIFHILQQLVDISVRNHLIENVRPQFQTVESLSIIENLANRDDSIGESANRLLRSLEQV
;
A
#
# COMPACT_ATOMS: atom_id res chain seq x y z
N MET A 1 -6.01 -9.25 -16.63
CA MET A 1 -6.69 -8.99 -15.33
C MET A 1 -7.07 -7.52 -15.28
N ASN A 2 -8.36 -7.24 -15.05
CA ASN A 2 -8.94 -5.88 -15.02
C ASN A 2 -8.40 -5.08 -13.83
N LEU A 3 -7.45 -4.17 -14.08
CA LEU A 3 -6.81 -3.29 -13.08
C LEU A 3 -7.56 -1.96 -12.83
N SER A 4 -8.82 -1.83 -13.27
CA SER A 4 -9.50 -0.52 -13.31
C SER A 4 -10.41 -0.20 -12.10
N SER A 5 -10.55 -1.10 -11.11
CA SER A 5 -11.46 -0.89 -9.98
C SER A 5 -10.78 -0.37 -8.70
N ASP A 6 -9.50 -0.70 -8.48
CA ASP A 6 -8.89 -0.53 -7.15
C ASP A 6 -8.30 0.87 -6.91
N ILE A 7 -8.09 1.66 -7.97
CA ILE A 7 -7.62 3.06 -7.86
C ILE A 7 -8.71 4.01 -7.32
N ARG A 8 -9.99 3.57 -7.27
CA ARG A 8 -11.11 4.46 -6.91
C ARG A 8 -11.44 4.53 -5.43
N ARG A 9 -10.83 3.74 -4.54
CA ARG A 9 -11.35 3.58 -3.16
C ARG A 9 -10.68 4.37 -2.04
N ASP A 10 -9.48 4.92 -2.21
CA ASP A 10 -8.74 5.52 -1.06
C ASP A 10 -8.68 7.06 -0.98
N ASN A 11 -9.38 7.78 -1.87
CA ASN A 11 -9.44 9.27 -1.81
C ASN A 11 -10.65 9.80 -1.01
N ARG A 12 -10.93 9.25 0.19
CA ARG A 12 -11.89 9.88 1.11
C ARG A 12 -11.20 11.03 1.85
N ILE A 13 -11.33 12.23 1.30
CA ILE A 13 -11.08 13.46 2.04
C ILE A 13 -12.06 13.49 3.22
N VAL A 14 -11.54 13.46 4.44
CA VAL A 14 -12.29 13.84 5.64
C VAL A 14 -12.49 15.35 5.58
N LEU A 15 -13.57 15.79 4.93
CA LEU A 15 -14.10 17.14 5.09
C LEU A 15 -14.69 17.21 6.49
N SER A 16 -13.93 17.70 7.47
CA SER A 16 -14.44 17.93 8.83
C SER A 16 -15.56 18.96 8.75
N SER A 17 -16.79 18.48 8.96
CA SER A 17 -18.04 19.22 8.93
C SER A 17 -18.29 19.93 10.25
N HIS A 18 -18.31 21.27 10.25
CA HIS A 18 -19.12 22.07 11.19
C HIS A 18 -19.51 23.40 10.53
N ILE A 19 -20.49 23.35 9.63
CA ILE A 19 -21.28 24.54 9.28
C ILE A 19 -22.74 24.11 9.28
N ASN A 20 -23.52 24.75 10.14
CA ASN A 20 -24.95 24.51 10.30
C ASN A 20 -25.66 24.92 8.99
N THR A 21 -26.23 23.95 8.28
CA THR A 21 -26.95 24.15 7.01
C THR A 21 -28.45 24.05 7.26
N SER A 22 -29.06 25.14 7.70
CA SER A 22 -30.51 25.34 7.63
C SER A 22 -30.72 26.71 7.02
N ASP A 23 -31.03 26.72 5.73
CA ASP A 23 -31.41 27.84 4.84
C ASP A 23 -30.41 28.07 3.71
N GLN A 24 -30.74 27.55 2.53
CA GLN A 24 -30.46 28.18 1.23
C GLN A 24 -31.09 27.35 0.09
N SER A 25 -32.37 27.62 -0.15
CA SER A 25 -33.02 27.34 -1.43
C SER A 25 -32.53 28.32 -2.49
N SER A 26 -32.28 27.81 -3.70
CA SER A 26 -31.73 28.46 -4.91
C SER A 26 -30.33 29.06 -4.78
N PHE A 27 -29.32 28.21 -4.90
CA PHE A 27 -27.98 28.68 -5.26
C PHE A 27 -27.95 29.05 -6.76
N GLU A 28 -27.74 30.32 -7.06
CA GLU A 28 -27.63 30.82 -8.44
C GLU A 28 -26.19 30.70 -8.93
N TYR A 29 -25.82 29.50 -9.38
CA TYR A 29 -24.48 29.19 -9.89
C TYR A 29 -23.98 30.21 -10.93
N HIS A 30 -24.86 30.62 -11.85
CA HIS A 30 -24.53 31.60 -12.90
C HIS A 30 -24.13 32.97 -12.33
N GLN A 31 -24.77 33.45 -11.26
CA GLN A 31 -24.42 34.73 -10.65
C GLN A 31 -23.01 34.71 -10.04
N ILE A 32 -22.60 33.58 -9.45
CA ILE A 32 -21.27 33.43 -8.85
C ILE A 32 -20.20 33.26 -9.92
N ALA A 33 -20.49 32.50 -10.98
CA ALA A 33 -19.61 32.41 -12.14
C ALA A 33 -19.37 33.79 -12.78
N ASP A 34 -20.44 34.57 -13.02
CA ASP A 34 -20.35 35.93 -13.55
C ASP A 34 -19.56 36.85 -12.61
N SER A 35 -19.77 36.74 -11.30
CA SER A 35 -19.02 37.51 -10.28
C SER A 35 -17.51 37.19 -10.32
N ILE A 36 -17.13 35.94 -10.59
CA ILE A 36 -15.73 35.53 -10.76
C ILE A 36 -15.14 36.15 -12.04
N PHE A 37 -15.86 36.08 -13.16
CA PHE A 37 -15.35 36.61 -14.43
C PHE A 37 -15.28 38.15 -14.46
N GLN A 38 -16.16 38.83 -13.73
CA GLN A 38 -16.24 40.29 -13.66
C GLN A 38 -15.40 40.90 -12.53
N SER A 39 -14.71 40.08 -11.72
CA SER A 39 -13.90 40.56 -10.59
C SER A 39 -12.84 41.56 -11.07
N SER A 40 -12.91 42.80 -10.57
CA SER A 40 -11.99 43.87 -10.96
C SER A 40 -10.74 43.95 -10.08
N ASN A 41 -10.76 43.29 -8.92
CA ASN A 41 -9.65 43.23 -7.96
C ASN A 41 -9.64 41.89 -7.19
N ASP A 42 -8.55 41.66 -6.46
CA ASP A 42 -8.30 40.42 -5.70
C ASP A 42 -9.32 40.17 -4.57
N GLU A 43 -9.84 41.23 -3.94
CA GLU A 43 -10.80 41.12 -2.85
C GLU A 43 -12.17 40.64 -3.34
N GLN A 44 -12.65 41.19 -4.45
CA GLN A 44 -13.89 40.73 -5.11
C GLN A 44 -13.76 39.28 -5.55
N LEU A 45 -12.63 38.91 -6.15
CA LEU A 45 -12.36 37.53 -6.55
C LEU A 45 -12.34 36.58 -5.35
N PHE A 46 -11.73 37.00 -4.23
CA PHE A 46 -11.67 36.22 -3.01
C PHE A 46 -13.06 35.90 -2.46
N TYR A 47 -13.95 36.89 -2.33
CA TYR A 47 -15.30 36.64 -1.82
C TYR A 47 -16.13 35.76 -2.76
N ALA A 48 -16.07 36.00 -4.07
CA ALA A 48 -16.78 35.19 -5.05
C ALA A 48 -16.33 33.72 -5.02
N LEU A 49 -15.02 33.47 -4.90
CA LEU A 49 -14.48 32.12 -4.75
C LEU A 49 -14.84 31.46 -3.41
N LYS A 50 -14.94 32.24 -2.34
CA LYS A 50 -15.34 31.73 -1.02
C LYS A 50 -16.78 31.25 -1.04
N ASP A 51 -17.67 31.98 -1.71
CA ASP A 51 -19.07 31.59 -1.89
C ASP A 51 -19.19 30.34 -2.77
N LEU A 52 -18.40 30.27 -3.84
CA LEU A 52 -18.31 29.07 -4.69
C LEU A 52 -17.81 27.84 -3.92
N PHE A 53 -16.76 28.02 -3.11
CA PHE A 53 -16.20 26.95 -2.28
C PHE A 53 -17.22 26.45 -1.25
N LYS A 54 -17.92 27.37 -0.56
CA LYS A 54 -18.99 27.03 0.39
C LYS A 54 -20.09 26.23 -0.29
N HIS A 55 -20.45 26.56 -1.52
CA HIS A 55 -21.42 25.81 -2.30
C HIS A 55 -20.97 24.40 -2.66
N TYR A 56 -19.73 24.24 -3.14
CA TYR A 56 -19.26 22.89 -3.47
C TYR A 56 -19.16 21.98 -2.26
N SER A 57 -18.89 22.55 -1.08
CA SER A 57 -18.87 21.79 0.18
C SER A 57 -20.26 21.28 0.59
N SER A 58 -21.36 21.90 0.11
CA SER A 58 -22.74 21.50 0.42
C SER A 58 -23.43 20.63 -0.64
N LEU A 59 -22.88 20.55 -1.86
CA LEU A 59 -23.44 19.73 -2.95
C LEU A 59 -23.16 18.22 -2.82
N LYS A 60 -24.22 17.40 -2.78
CA LYS A 60 -24.16 15.92 -2.78
C LYS A 60 -24.08 15.25 -4.16
N SER A 61 -24.41 15.94 -5.26
CA SER A 61 -24.36 15.37 -6.61
C SER A 61 -24.14 16.43 -7.70
N SER A 62 -23.73 15.90 -8.87
CA SER A 62 -23.31 16.50 -10.15
C SER A 62 -23.19 18.01 -10.24
N VAL A 63 -22.03 18.38 -10.73
CA VAL A 63 -21.56 19.72 -11.00
C VAL A 63 -22.01 20.19 -12.40
N PRO A 64 -22.38 21.47 -12.60
CA PRO A 64 -22.79 22.02 -13.90
C PRO A 64 -21.75 21.83 -15.03
N GLU A 65 -22.19 21.73 -16.29
CA GLU A 65 -21.30 21.43 -17.44
C GLU A 65 -20.30 22.56 -17.80
N ASP A 66 -20.55 23.80 -17.35
CA ASP A 66 -19.81 25.01 -17.76
C ASP A 66 -18.63 25.38 -16.85
N GLU A 67 -18.35 24.61 -15.78
CA GLU A 67 -17.29 24.99 -14.83
C GLU A 67 -15.88 24.90 -15.38
N TYR A 68 -15.70 24.23 -16.53
CA TYR A 68 -14.39 24.21 -17.18
C TYR A 68 -13.91 25.62 -17.53
N LEU A 69 -14.84 26.55 -17.83
CA LEU A 69 -14.55 27.96 -18.07
C LEU A 69 -14.06 28.66 -16.81
N ILE A 70 -14.60 28.31 -15.64
CA ILE A 70 -14.11 28.81 -14.34
C ILE A 70 -12.68 28.31 -14.12
N VAL A 71 -12.41 27.02 -14.34
CA VAL A 71 -11.06 26.47 -14.21
C VAL A 71 -10.09 27.13 -15.20
N GLU A 72 -10.51 27.34 -16.44
CA GLU A 72 -9.72 28.06 -17.46
C GLU A 72 -9.35 29.47 -17.00
N TYR A 73 -10.36 30.24 -16.57
CA TYR A 73 -10.17 31.59 -16.08
C TYR A 73 -9.24 31.63 -14.86
N LEU A 74 -9.49 30.77 -13.86
CA LEU A 74 -8.70 30.74 -12.65
C LEU A 74 -7.25 30.30 -12.90
N LEU A 75 -7.01 29.34 -13.80
CA LEU A 75 -5.65 28.96 -14.20
C LEU A 75 -4.96 30.07 -14.99
N SER A 76 -5.68 30.83 -15.82
CA SER A 76 -5.11 31.99 -16.54
C SER A 76 -4.74 33.15 -15.61
N ARG A 77 -5.44 33.28 -14.48
CA ARG A 77 -5.18 34.27 -13.43
C ARG A 77 -4.15 33.80 -12.39
N PHE A 78 -3.66 32.57 -12.50
CA PHE A 78 -2.77 31.94 -11.53
C PHE A 78 -1.35 32.53 -11.64
N LEU A 79 -1.16 33.73 -11.11
CA LEU A 79 0.10 34.48 -11.13
C LEU A 79 0.78 34.45 -9.75
N PRO A 80 2.13 34.39 -9.68
CA PRO A 80 2.86 34.38 -8.42
C PRO A 80 2.72 35.68 -7.60
N SER A 81 2.17 36.75 -8.19
CA SER A 81 1.90 38.02 -7.49
C SER A 81 0.62 38.03 -6.65
N LEU A 82 -0.19 36.97 -6.69
CA LEU A 82 -1.44 36.90 -5.92
C LEU A 82 -1.17 36.76 -4.41
N PRO A 83 -2.02 37.33 -3.54
CA PRO A 83 -1.97 37.04 -2.12
C PRO A 83 -2.10 35.54 -1.83
N ILE A 84 -1.27 34.99 -0.92
CA ILE A 84 -1.23 33.55 -0.61
C ILE A 84 -2.62 32.98 -0.27
N ALA A 85 -3.42 33.71 0.52
CA ALA A 85 -4.76 33.27 0.89
C ALA A 85 -5.70 33.13 -0.32
N LEU A 86 -5.59 34.02 -1.31
CA LEU A 86 -6.33 33.93 -2.56
C LEU A 86 -5.79 32.78 -3.42
N PHE A 87 -4.48 32.58 -3.42
CA PHE A 87 -3.83 31.47 -4.13
C PHE A 87 -4.27 30.10 -3.62
N ASP A 88 -4.35 29.92 -2.29
CA ASP A 88 -4.87 28.73 -1.63
C ASP A 88 -6.34 28.49 -2.01
N LEU A 89 -7.16 29.55 -1.98
CA LEU A 89 -8.59 29.46 -2.29
C LEU A 89 -8.83 29.08 -3.76
N ILE A 90 -8.11 29.72 -4.70
CA ILE A 90 -8.15 29.36 -6.12
C ILE A 90 -7.75 27.89 -6.31
N THR A 91 -6.66 27.47 -5.66
CA THR A 91 -6.16 26.09 -5.73
C THR A 91 -7.20 25.09 -5.27
N ASN A 92 -7.84 25.35 -4.12
CA ASN A 92 -8.87 24.50 -3.56
C ASN A 92 -10.11 24.39 -4.48
N VAL A 93 -10.56 25.52 -5.04
CA VAL A 93 -11.67 25.53 -6.00
C VAL A 93 -11.31 24.71 -7.24
N ILE A 94 -10.14 24.95 -7.85
CA ILE A 94 -9.67 24.19 -9.02
C ILE A 94 -9.63 22.69 -8.72
N CYS A 95 -9.06 22.28 -7.58
CA CYS A 95 -8.96 20.86 -7.20
C CYS A 95 -10.33 20.20 -7.02
N ILE A 96 -11.30 20.92 -6.44
CA ILE A 96 -12.68 20.43 -6.30
C ILE A 96 -13.32 20.22 -7.67
N ILE A 97 -13.21 21.21 -8.58
CA ILE A 97 -13.82 21.14 -9.90
C ILE A 97 -13.19 19.99 -10.71
N ILE A 98 -11.87 19.88 -10.70
CA ILE A 98 -11.13 18.76 -11.33
C ILE A 98 -11.62 17.41 -10.81
N HIS A 99 -11.77 17.28 -9.48
CA HIS A 99 -12.18 16.02 -8.87
C HIS A 99 -13.61 15.65 -9.25
N LYS A 100 -14.55 16.61 -9.20
CA LYS A 100 -15.96 16.36 -9.52
C LYS A 100 -16.20 16.14 -11.02
N ASN A 101 -15.42 16.78 -11.90
CA ASN A 101 -15.54 16.69 -13.36
C ASN A 101 -14.53 15.74 -14.03
N GLY A 102 -13.90 14.82 -13.28
CA GLY A 102 -12.87 13.93 -13.81
C GLY A 102 -13.30 13.10 -15.04
N LYS A 103 -14.60 12.85 -15.24
CA LYS A 103 -15.14 12.15 -16.42
C LYS A 103 -14.97 12.95 -17.72
N ASP A 104 -15.00 14.28 -17.65
CA ASP A 104 -14.86 15.19 -18.79
C ASP A 104 -13.44 15.76 -18.92
N CYS A 105 -12.44 15.04 -18.41
CA CYS A 105 -11.04 15.46 -18.40
C CYS A 105 -10.52 15.94 -19.77
N HIS A 106 -11.07 15.44 -20.88
CA HIS A 106 -10.66 15.83 -22.22
C HIS A 106 -10.86 17.33 -22.52
N LYS A 107 -11.87 17.99 -21.92
CA LYS A 107 -12.16 19.43 -22.10
C LYS A 107 -11.04 20.32 -21.59
N TYR A 108 -10.29 19.85 -20.61
CA TYR A 108 -9.26 20.65 -19.94
C TYR A 108 -7.84 20.49 -20.53
N LYS A 109 -7.69 19.72 -21.60
CA LYS A 109 -6.37 19.27 -22.06
C LYS A 109 -5.43 20.40 -22.51
N SER A 110 -5.93 21.39 -23.24
CA SER A 110 -5.14 22.55 -23.68
C SER A 110 -4.73 23.38 -22.47
N ILE A 111 -5.70 23.74 -21.64
CA ILE A 111 -5.54 24.57 -20.44
C ILE A 111 -4.48 23.97 -19.52
N PHE A 112 -4.51 22.66 -19.26
CA PHE A 112 -3.52 22.03 -18.38
C PHE A 112 -2.14 21.94 -19.00
N ARG A 113 -2.02 21.80 -20.32
CA ARG A 113 -0.71 21.84 -20.98
C ARG A 113 -0.05 23.20 -20.76
N ASP A 114 -0.82 24.26 -20.98
CA ASP A 114 -0.33 25.62 -20.89
C ASP A 114 0.00 25.97 -19.44
N PHE A 115 -0.88 25.58 -18.51
CA PHE A 115 -0.63 25.70 -17.07
C PHE A 115 0.67 25.02 -16.63
N ILE A 116 0.87 23.73 -16.97
CA ILE A 116 2.08 23.01 -16.59
C ILE A 116 3.31 23.69 -17.18
N SER A 117 3.28 24.03 -18.48
CA SER A 117 4.42 24.66 -19.18
C SER A 117 4.81 25.99 -18.53
N ASN A 118 3.82 26.81 -18.17
CA ASN A 118 4.04 28.11 -17.52
C ASN A 118 4.42 28.00 -16.04
N SER A 119 4.09 26.87 -15.40
CA SER A 119 4.34 26.66 -13.97
C SER A 119 5.74 26.13 -13.67
N ILE A 120 6.47 25.56 -14.63
CA ILE A 120 7.81 24.99 -14.38
C ILE A 120 8.78 26.03 -13.78
N PRO A 121 8.94 27.24 -14.35
CA PRO A 121 9.83 28.24 -13.77
C PRO A 121 9.40 28.63 -12.35
N LEU A 122 8.09 28.68 -12.11
CA LEU A 122 7.55 28.97 -10.78
C LEU A 122 7.89 27.85 -9.79
N ILE A 123 7.85 26.58 -10.20
CA ILE A 123 8.24 25.47 -9.33
C ILE A 123 9.73 25.58 -8.97
N THR A 124 10.59 26.04 -9.88
CA THR A 124 12.03 26.15 -9.60
C THR A 124 12.44 27.44 -8.89
N GLU A 125 11.73 28.55 -9.11
CA GLU A 125 12.17 29.90 -8.71
C GLU A 125 11.29 30.58 -7.64
N SER A 126 10.08 30.07 -7.37
CA SER A 126 9.11 30.75 -6.49
C SER A 126 9.23 30.39 -5.00
N HIS A 127 8.59 31.22 -4.17
CA HIS A 127 8.32 30.94 -2.76
C HIS A 127 7.58 29.60 -2.59
N SER A 128 7.99 28.85 -1.58
CA SER A 128 7.46 27.55 -1.13
C SER A 128 5.93 27.40 -1.16
N GLY A 129 5.16 28.40 -0.72
CA GLY A 129 3.69 28.37 -0.71
C GLY A 129 3.07 28.33 -2.12
N THR A 130 3.63 29.09 -3.06
CA THR A 130 3.23 29.09 -4.48
C THR A 130 3.52 27.73 -5.10
N ARG A 131 4.73 27.19 -4.84
CA ARG A 131 5.15 25.87 -5.31
C ARG A 131 4.23 24.75 -4.83
N LYS A 132 3.92 24.71 -3.53
CA LYS A 132 3.01 23.70 -2.93
C LYS A 132 1.69 23.63 -3.68
N ASN A 133 1.07 24.77 -3.92
CA ASN A 133 -0.24 24.86 -4.56
C ASN A 133 -0.20 24.48 -6.04
N ILE A 134 0.83 24.87 -6.78
CA ILE A 134 1.08 24.38 -8.13
C ILE A 134 1.19 22.85 -8.15
N LEU A 135 2.03 22.29 -7.27
CA LEU A 135 2.24 20.83 -7.18
C LEU A 135 0.94 20.11 -6.79
N LEU A 136 0.15 20.68 -5.88
CA LEU A 136 -1.16 20.16 -5.51
C LEU A 136 -2.09 20.06 -6.73
N ILE A 137 -2.23 21.13 -7.53
CA ILE A 137 -3.05 21.11 -8.75
C ILE A 137 -2.54 20.01 -9.71
N ILE A 138 -1.24 19.97 -9.98
CA ILE A 138 -0.66 18.97 -10.89
C ILE A 138 -0.89 17.54 -10.36
N SER A 139 -0.76 17.33 -9.04
CA SER A 139 -1.01 16.04 -8.40
C SER A 139 -2.47 15.56 -8.59
N HIS A 140 -3.44 16.45 -8.46
CA HIS A 140 -4.85 16.14 -8.73
C HIS A 140 -5.09 15.81 -10.20
N LEU A 141 -4.44 16.54 -11.11
CA LEU A 141 -4.58 16.34 -12.55
C LEU A 141 -4.01 15.01 -13.03
N THR A 142 -2.82 14.67 -12.54
CA THR A 142 -2.19 13.38 -12.89
C THR A 142 -3.02 12.19 -12.38
N SER A 143 -3.80 12.37 -11.32
CA SER A 143 -4.67 11.33 -10.75
C SER A 143 -5.91 11.03 -11.58
N ILE A 144 -6.44 12.02 -12.32
CA ILE A 144 -7.70 11.85 -13.07
C ILE A 144 -7.50 11.29 -14.48
N SER A 145 -6.29 11.40 -15.06
CA SER A 145 -6.04 10.95 -16.43
C SER A 145 -4.59 10.53 -16.67
N ALA A 146 -4.43 9.33 -17.24
CA ALA A 146 -3.16 8.86 -17.79
C ALA A 146 -2.51 9.86 -18.77
N LYS A 147 -3.34 10.58 -19.54
CA LYS A 147 -2.84 11.57 -20.49
C LYS A 147 -2.18 12.77 -19.80
N PHE A 148 -2.73 13.20 -18.67
CA PHE A 148 -2.18 14.29 -17.86
C PHE A 148 -0.96 13.85 -17.09
N SER A 149 -0.97 12.65 -16.54
CA SER A 149 0.23 12.03 -15.96
C SER A 149 1.41 12.04 -16.92
N ARG A 150 1.24 11.50 -18.15
CA ARG A 150 2.29 11.54 -19.20
C ARG A 150 2.70 12.95 -19.60
N MET A 151 1.77 13.89 -19.57
CA MET A 151 2.06 15.28 -19.92
C MET A 151 2.93 15.94 -18.86
N ALA A 152 2.50 15.92 -17.60
CA ALA A 152 3.26 16.43 -16.47
C ALA A 152 4.67 15.84 -16.45
N PHE A 153 4.79 14.52 -16.58
CA PHE A 153 6.08 13.84 -16.55
C PHE A 153 7.02 14.21 -17.72
N ARG A 154 6.49 14.62 -18.88
CA ARG A 154 7.33 15.14 -19.98
C ARG A 154 7.88 16.53 -19.71
N PHE A 155 7.20 17.30 -18.87
CA PHE A 155 7.55 18.68 -18.54
C PHE A 155 8.47 18.76 -17.32
N PHE A 156 8.35 17.85 -16.36
CA PHE A 156 9.27 17.77 -15.24
C PHE A 156 10.63 17.23 -15.69
N THR A 157 11.66 18.07 -15.62
CA THR A 157 13.07 17.68 -15.74
C THR A 157 13.58 17.11 -14.43
N ASP A 158 14.71 16.40 -14.49
CA ASP A 158 15.39 15.86 -13.30
C ASP A 158 15.67 16.94 -12.25
N SER A 159 16.12 18.12 -12.70
CA SER A 159 16.35 19.28 -11.85
C SER A 159 15.08 19.78 -11.15
N CYS A 160 13.92 19.73 -11.82
CA CYS A 160 12.66 20.18 -11.24
C CYS A 160 12.18 19.22 -10.13
N PHE A 161 12.39 17.91 -10.33
CA PHE A 161 12.14 16.91 -9.28
C PHE A 161 13.05 17.12 -8.07
N LEU A 162 14.37 17.26 -8.29
CA LEU A 162 15.34 17.48 -7.23
C LEU A 162 15.03 18.76 -6.43
N VAL A 163 14.82 19.89 -7.10
CA VAL A 163 14.50 21.17 -6.44
C VAL A 163 13.20 21.08 -5.64
N SER A 164 12.19 20.37 -6.15
CA SER A 164 10.90 20.24 -5.45
C SER A 164 10.99 19.35 -4.21
N LEU A 165 11.93 18.40 -4.18
CA LEU A 165 12.08 17.44 -3.10
C LEU A 165 13.08 17.90 -2.03
N LEU A 166 14.11 18.64 -2.42
CA LEU A 166 15.29 18.89 -1.60
C LEU A 166 15.42 20.32 -1.10
N ASP A 167 14.91 21.31 -1.84
CA ASP A 167 15.40 22.69 -1.74
C ASP A 167 14.87 23.48 -0.53
N PHE A 168 14.16 22.85 0.41
CA PHE A 168 13.47 23.55 1.51
C PHE A 168 13.35 22.73 2.81
N THR A 169 14.42 22.11 3.30
CA THR A 169 14.39 21.36 4.58
C THR A 169 13.78 22.15 5.75
N ASP A 170 13.93 23.48 5.74
CA ASP A 170 13.53 24.35 6.85
C ASP A 170 12.17 25.07 6.67
N HIS A 171 11.45 24.84 5.56
CA HIS A 171 10.17 25.52 5.31
C HIS A 171 8.95 24.68 5.77
N PRO A 172 7.93 25.28 6.43
CA PRO A 172 6.75 24.57 6.91
C PRO A 172 5.95 23.82 5.82
N ASP A 173 5.95 24.33 4.58
CA ASP A 173 5.26 23.68 3.44
C ASP A 173 6.06 22.57 2.74
N ALA A 174 7.33 22.34 3.10
CA ALA A 174 8.18 21.36 2.43
C ALA A 174 7.64 19.92 2.50
N PRO A 175 7.07 19.43 3.63
CA PRO A 175 6.42 18.12 3.66
C PRO A 175 5.28 17.99 2.64
N SER A 176 4.48 19.05 2.44
CA SER A 176 3.38 19.05 1.48
C SER A 176 3.91 19.01 0.04
N CYS A 177 4.95 19.79 -0.26
CA CYS A 177 5.61 19.76 -1.58
C CYS A 177 6.14 18.37 -1.90
N ARG A 178 6.86 17.74 -0.96
CA ARG A 178 7.39 16.39 -1.12
C ARG A 178 6.28 15.37 -1.38
N LYS A 179 5.19 15.44 -0.61
CA LYS A 179 4.00 14.57 -0.78
C LYS A 179 3.37 14.72 -2.17
N HIS A 180 3.12 15.94 -2.63
CA HIS A 180 2.50 16.14 -3.95
C HIS A 180 3.44 15.68 -5.07
N MET A 181 4.75 15.88 -4.91
CA MET A 181 5.73 15.42 -5.88
C MET A 181 5.83 13.90 -5.93
N SER A 182 5.86 13.22 -4.79
CA SER A 182 5.85 11.74 -4.74
C SER A 182 4.60 11.17 -5.40
N HIS A 183 3.45 11.83 -5.23
CA HIS A 183 2.20 11.45 -5.88
C HIS A 183 2.23 11.61 -7.40
N ILE A 184 2.78 12.72 -7.90
CA ILE A 184 2.97 12.96 -9.34
C ILE A 184 3.86 11.86 -9.95
N LEU A 185 4.96 11.52 -9.26
CA LEU A 185 5.90 10.49 -9.68
C LEU A 185 5.25 9.09 -9.71
N MET A 186 4.48 8.74 -8.67
CA MET A 186 3.73 7.50 -8.63
C MET A 186 2.74 7.39 -9.80
N ASN A 187 1.97 8.45 -10.05
CA ASN A 187 1.02 8.47 -11.16
C ASN A 187 1.72 8.34 -12.52
N ALA A 188 2.94 8.85 -12.68
CA ALA A 188 3.74 8.66 -13.89
C ALA A 188 4.10 7.18 -14.09
N LEU A 189 4.61 6.53 -13.04
CA LEU A 189 5.03 5.12 -13.06
C LEU A 189 3.86 4.13 -13.29
N LEU A 190 2.68 4.44 -12.77
CA LEU A 190 1.48 3.63 -12.96
C LEU A 190 0.98 3.68 -14.42
N VAL A 191 1.19 4.80 -15.09
CA VAL A 191 0.63 5.09 -16.42
C VAL A 191 1.56 4.70 -17.57
N GLU A 192 2.87 4.71 -17.34
CA GLU A 192 3.84 4.22 -18.31
C GLU A 192 3.93 2.68 -18.25
N ASN A 193 3.70 2.04 -19.40
CA ASN A 193 4.18 0.68 -19.62
C ASN A 193 5.71 0.74 -19.47
N SER A 194 6.28 -0.22 -18.73
CA SER A 194 7.72 -0.37 -18.46
C SER A 194 8.63 -0.05 -19.64
N ALA A 195 8.19 -0.35 -20.88
CA ALA A 195 8.91 -0.04 -22.11
C ALA A 195 9.24 1.46 -22.36
N ILE A 196 8.58 2.43 -21.71
CA ILE A 196 8.93 3.86 -21.80
C ILE A 196 9.90 4.26 -20.66
N ILE A 197 9.70 3.70 -19.46
CA ILE A 197 10.58 3.86 -18.31
C ILE A 197 11.97 3.30 -18.64
N ALA A 198 12.03 2.13 -19.27
CA ALA A 198 13.27 1.47 -19.71
C ALA A 198 13.96 2.16 -20.91
N ASN A 199 13.21 2.87 -21.77
CA ASN A 199 13.78 3.59 -22.92
C ASN A 199 14.28 5.02 -22.60
N LYS A 200 14.07 5.50 -21.37
CA LYS A 200 14.73 6.71 -20.86
C LYS A 200 15.84 6.27 -19.90
N THR A 201 17.05 6.08 -20.44
CA THR A 201 18.31 5.76 -19.73
C THR A 201 18.79 6.89 -18.80
N GLY A 202 17.89 7.47 -18.01
CA GLY A 202 18.17 8.55 -17.08
C GLY A 202 17.07 8.76 -16.05
N PHE A 203 15.83 8.33 -16.32
CA PHE A 203 14.77 8.46 -15.32
C PHE A 203 15.02 7.58 -14.10
N LEU A 204 15.39 6.31 -14.29
CA LEU A 204 15.69 5.42 -13.16
C LEU A 204 16.88 5.93 -12.36
N ASP A 205 17.91 6.45 -13.03
CA ASP A 205 19.07 7.06 -12.38
C ASP A 205 18.65 8.28 -11.53
N THR A 206 17.85 9.19 -12.11
CA THR A 206 17.29 10.32 -11.36
C THR A 206 16.40 9.86 -10.21
N PHE A 207 15.55 8.85 -10.42
CA PHE A 207 14.67 8.31 -9.38
C PHE A 207 15.48 7.75 -8.22
N PHE A 208 16.50 6.95 -8.49
CA PHE A 208 17.34 6.36 -7.44
C PHE A 208 18.22 7.39 -6.76
N HIS A 209 18.71 8.39 -7.49
CA HIS A 209 19.40 9.53 -6.89
C HIS A 209 18.48 10.33 -5.95
N ILE A 210 17.23 10.59 -6.36
CA ILE A 210 16.23 11.21 -5.50
C ILE A 210 15.95 10.36 -4.25
N LEU A 211 15.78 9.03 -4.44
CA LEU A 211 15.51 8.10 -3.36
C LEU A 211 16.65 8.07 -2.36
N GLU A 212 17.90 8.02 -2.83
CA GLU A 212 19.12 8.09 -2.02
C GLU A 212 19.11 9.33 -1.13
N ILE A 213 18.89 10.51 -1.71
CA ILE A 213 18.88 11.75 -0.93
C ILE A 213 17.71 11.77 0.08
N ILE A 214 16.52 11.30 -0.32
CA ILE A 214 15.36 11.20 0.59
C ILE A 214 15.65 10.26 1.77
N CYS A 215 16.34 9.16 1.50
CA CYS A 215 16.78 8.18 2.49
C CYS A 215 17.83 8.78 3.44
N GLU A 216 18.87 9.43 2.92
CA GLU A 216 19.92 10.09 3.72
C GLU A 216 19.36 11.18 4.65
N ASN A 217 18.33 11.89 4.21
CA ASN A 217 17.64 12.90 5.01
C ASN A 217 16.54 12.31 5.92
N GLY A 218 16.35 10.99 5.90
CA GLY A 218 15.37 10.30 6.74
C GLY A 218 13.92 10.60 6.40
N TYR A 219 13.59 11.06 5.19
CA TYR A 219 12.21 11.45 4.84
C TYR A 219 11.36 10.33 4.25
N LEU A 220 11.95 9.16 3.95
CA LEU A 220 11.26 8.07 3.23
C LEU A 220 9.92 7.67 3.90
N TYR A 221 9.89 7.58 5.23
CA TYR A 221 8.68 7.19 5.97
C TYR A 221 7.53 8.21 5.83
N THR A 222 7.82 9.45 5.46
CA THR A 222 6.81 10.49 5.20
C THR A 222 6.23 10.43 3.78
N LEU A 223 6.77 9.56 2.92
CA LEU A 223 6.48 9.50 1.48
C LEU A 223 6.08 8.09 1.04
N PRO A 224 4.89 7.58 1.46
CA PRO A 224 4.42 6.24 1.11
C PRO A 224 4.29 6.01 -0.41
N ASP A 225 3.99 7.07 -1.18
CA ASP A 225 3.91 6.98 -2.64
C ASP A 225 5.27 6.62 -3.24
N LEU A 226 6.38 7.10 -2.68
CA LEU A 226 7.72 6.79 -3.15
C LEU A 226 8.08 5.32 -2.89
N ILE A 227 7.67 4.77 -1.76
CA ILE A 227 7.84 3.33 -1.46
C ILE A 227 7.02 2.50 -2.45
N THR A 228 5.81 2.96 -2.76
CA THR A 228 4.96 2.34 -3.78
C THR A 228 5.61 2.41 -5.17
N CYS A 229 6.28 3.52 -5.50
CA CYS A 229 7.08 3.67 -6.71
C CYS A 229 8.20 2.61 -6.78
N VAL A 230 9.00 2.48 -5.70
CA VAL A 230 10.07 1.47 -5.63
C VAL A 230 9.50 0.07 -5.87
N ARG A 231 8.41 -0.29 -5.19
CA ARG A 231 7.74 -1.57 -5.37
C ARG A 231 7.34 -1.80 -6.84
N HIS A 232 6.77 -0.78 -7.50
CA HIS A 232 6.41 -0.89 -8.91
C HIS A 232 7.60 -1.06 -9.84
N ILE A 233 8.71 -0.36 -9.56
CA ILE A 233 9.95 -0.47 -10.34
C ILE A 233 10.52 -1.87 -10.21
N ILE A 234 10.72 -2.39 -8.99
CA ILE A 234 11.33 -3.72 -8.79
C ILE A 234 10.50 -4.87 -9.37
N VAL A 235 9.16 -4.74 -9.41
CA VAL A 235 8.27 -5.75 -10.01
C VAL A 235 8.38 -5.75 -11.54
N LYS A 236 8.63 -4.58 -12.15
CA LYS A 236 8.70 -4.42 -13.61
C LYS A 236 10.11 -4.62 -14.16
N GLU A 237 11.13 -4.19 -13.43
CA GLU A 237 12.54 -4.13 -13.86
C GLU A 237 13.41 -4.89 -12.83
N PRO A 238 13.59 -6.21 -12.97
CA PRO A 238 14.34 -7.04 -12.03
C PRO A 238 15.80 -6.61 -11.82
N GLU A 239 16.43 -5.99 -12.82
CA GLU A 239 17.80 -5.47 -12.70
C GLU A 239 17.95 -4.39 -11.62
N CYS A 240 16.86 -3.72 -11.25
CA CYS A 240 16.86 -2.70 -10.20
C CYS A 240 16.98 -3.29 -8.79
N TYR A 241 16.83 -4.60 -8.59
CA TYR A 241 16.89 -5.20 -7.25
C TYR A 241 18.22 -4.91 -6.54
N SER A 242 19.35 -4.90 -7.26
CA SER A 242 20.68 -4.65 -6.68
C SER A 242 20.81 -3.22 -6.17
N VAL A 243 20.38 -2.24 -6.95
CA VAL A 243 20.38 -0.81 -6.59
C VAL A 243 19.42 -0.58 -5.42
N CYS A 244 18.20 -1.12 -5.50
CA CYS A 244 17.21 -0.99 -4.42
C CYS A 244 17.67 -1.65 -3.11
N GLY A 245 18.49 -2.70 -3.19
CA GLY A 245 19.08 -3.37 -2.04
C GLY A 245 19.97 -2.46 -1.18
N ASN A 246 20.44 -1.32 -1.72
CA ASN A 246 21.17 -0.32 -0.94
C ASN A 246 20.31 0.43 0.08
N PHE A 247 18.98 0.32 -0.02
CA PHE A 247 18.05 1.04 0.85
C PHE A 247 17.35 0.15 1.89
N ILE A 248 17.81 -1.09 2.11
CA ILE A 248 17.19 -2.03 3.07
C ILE A 248 17.10 -1.43 4.47
N ASP A 249 18.16 -0.79 4.97
CA ASP A 249 18.14 -0.14 6.28
C ASP A 249 17.03 0.92 6.40
N HIS A 250 16.81 1.69 5.33
CA HIS A 250 15.74 2.69 5.29
C HIS A 250 14.35 2.03 5.21
N PHE A 251 14.21 0.91 4.50
CA PHE A 251 12.99 0.12 4.51
C PHE A 251 12.70 -0.48 5.89
N ASN A 252 13.70 -1.00 6.60
CA ASN A 252 13.54 -1.46 7.98
C ASN A 252 13.03 -0.33 8.88
N GLN A 253 13.61 0.88 8.75
CA GLN A 253 13.14 2.06 9.50
C GLN A 253 11.66 2.36 9.21
N VAL A 254 11.19 2.26 7.95
CA VAL A 254 9.78 2.48 7.61
C VAL A 254 8.83 1.58 8.40
N LEU A 255 9.22 0.33 8.69
CA LEU A 255 8.39 -0.62 9.43
C LEU A 255 8.03 -0.13 10.85
N LEU A 256 8.84 0.75 11.43
CA LEU A 256 8.67 1.29 12.77
C LEU A 256 7.65 2.44 12.84
N PHE A 257 7.28 3.07 11.72
CA PHE A 257 6.40 4.25 11.70
C PHE A 257 4.93 3.90 11.53
N ASP A 258 4.02 4.71 12.08
CA ASP A 258 2.58 4.46 12.03
C ASP A 258 1.95 4.85 10.67
N ASN A 259 2.26 4.07 9.63
CA ASN A 259 1.64 4.17 8.31
C ASN A 259 1.47 2.78 7.68
N GLU A 260 0.27 2.21 7.80
CA GLU A 260 -0.02 0.85 7.32
C GLU A 260 0.28 0.64 5.83
N SER A 261 -0.03 1.62 4.97
CA SER A 261 0.20 1.51 3.52
C SER A 261 1.70 1.46 3.20
N ALA A 262 2.50 2.29 3.87
CA ALA A 262 3.95 2.27 3.77
C ALA A 262 4.52 0.92 4.24
N LYS A 263 4.06 0.41 5.39
CA LYS A 263 4.47 -0.89 5.94
C LYS A 263 4.18 -2.03 4.97
N ILE A 264 2.97 -2.09 4.42
CA ILE A 264 2.57 -3.15 3.48
C ILE A 264 3.45 -3.13 2.23
N ASN A 265 3.65 -1.96 1.60
CA ASN A 265 4.51 -1.87 0.42
C ASN A 265 5.96 -2.24 0.74
N THR A 266 6.44 -1.85 1.93
CA THR A 266 7.78 -2.21 2.42
C THR A 266 7.92 -3.73 2.60
N LEU A 267 6.98 -4.39 3.27
CA LEU A 267 6.97 -5.86 3.41
C LEU A 267 6.97 -6.56 2.04
N LEU A 268 6.24 -6.03 1.07
CA LEU A 268 6.25 -6.56 -0.29
C LEU A 268 7.61 -6.40 -0.97
N ILE A 269 8.30 -5.27 -0.79
CA ILE A 269 9.68 -5.06 -1.28
C ILE A 269 10.64 -6.06 -0.63
N LEU A 270 10.62 -6.16 0.71
CA LEU A 270 11.50 -7.05 1.46
C LEU A 270 11.27 -8.53 1.09
N ARG A 271 10.01 -8.93 0.88
CA ARG A 271 9.69 -10.27 0.36
C ARG A 271 10.38 -10.54 -0.98
N GLU A 272 10.33 -9.59 -1.90
CA GLU A 272 10.98 -9.77 -3.20
C GLU A 272 12.50 -9.88 -3.05
N PHE A 273 13.12 -9.10 -2.17
CA PHE A 273 14.55 -9.25 -1.86
C PHE A 273 14.89 -10.63 -1.31
N ILE A 274 14.08 -11.19 -0.40
CA ILE A 274 14.25 -12.54 0.12
C ILE A 274 14.18 -13.59 -0.99
N VAL A 275 13.12 -13.54 -1.81
CA VAL A 275 12.93 -14.48 -2.92
C VAL A 275 14.09 -14.42 -3.92
N ARG A 276 14.66 -13.23 -4.12
CA ARG A 276 15.78 -12.98 -5.03
C ARG A 276 17.16 -13.12 -4.37
N LYS A 277 17.23 -13.41 -3.07
CA LYS A 277 18.46 -13.52 -2.28
C LYS A 277 19.33 -12.24 -2.30
N ILE A 278 18.68 -11.09 -2.17
CA ILE A 278 19.35 -9.78 -2.13
C ILE A 278 19.53 -9.35 -0.69
N ARG A 279 20.78 -9.35 -0.19
CA ARG A 279 21.19 -8.83 1.13
C ARG A 279 20.21 -9.23 2.25
N ILE A 280 19.82 -10.49 2.28
CA ILE A 280 18.76 -11.01 3.15
C ILE A 280 19.11 -10.87 4.63
N GLU A 281 20.41 -10.87 4.93
CA GLU A 281 21.01 -10.70 6.24
C GLU A 281 20.79 -9.32 6.85
N GLU A 282 20.41 -8.33 6.04
CA GLU A 282 20.15 -6.95 6.48
C GLU A 282 18.67 -6.69 6.75
N ILE A 283 17.79 -7.64 6.45
CA ILE A 283 16.35 -7.49 6.66
C ILE A 283 16.04 -7.69 8.15
N ASP A 284 15.38 -6.71 8.77
CA ASP A 284 15.01 -6.78 10.19
C ASP A 284 13.81 -7.73 10.40
N MET A 285 14.12 -9.02 10.46
CA MET A 285 13.14 -10.08 10.64
C MET A 285 12.49 -10.06 12.04
N LEU A 286 13.13 -9.45 13.05
CA LEU A 286 12.54 -9.32 14.39
C LEU A 286 11.36 -8.33 14.35
N THR A 287 11.55 -7.15 13.75
CA THR A 287 10.47 -6.18 13.57
C THR A 287 9.33 -6.78 12.76
N ILE A 288 9.64 -7.51 11.68
CA ILE A 288 8.61 -8.16 10.85
C ILE A 288 7.86 -9.25 11.63
N LEU A 289 8.54 -10.04 12.45
CA LEU A 289 7.92 -11.07 13.29
C LEU A 289 6.92 -10.45 14.28
N GLN A 290 7.26 -9.31 14.89
CA GLN A 290 6.36 -8.58 15.80
C GLN A 290 5.11 -8.05 15.09
N MET A 291 5.15 -7.85 13.78
CA MET A 291 4.00 -7.42 12.98
C MET A 291 3.03 -8.56 12.65
N MET A 292 3.31 -9.81 13.05
CA MET A 292 2.39 -10.95 12.93
C MET A 292 1.32 -10.96 14.04
N GLU A 293 0.74 -9.80 14.33
CA GLU A 293 -0.33 -9.64 15.30
C GLU A 293 -1.72 -9.79 14.61
N PRO A 294 -2.58 -10.71 15.09
CA PRO A 294 -3.95 -10.85 14.59
C PRO A 294 -4.74 -9.53 14.60
N GLY A 295 -5.54 -9.29 13.56
CA GLY A 295 -6.37 -8.10 13.43
C GLY A 295 -5.68 -6.88 12.81
N THR A 296 -4.36 -6.95 12.55
CA THR A 296 -3.63 -5.91 11.82
C THR A 296 -3.71 -6.10 10.30
N LYS A 297 -3.69 -5.02 9.51
CA LYS A 297 -3.67 -5.12 8.04
C LYS A 297 -2.32 -5.62 7.50
N THR A 298 -1.27 -5.56 8.32
CA THR A 298 0.08 -6.00 7.95
C THR A 298 0.29 -7.50 8.13
N LEU A 299 -0.54 -8.18 8.92
CA LEU A 299 -0.42 -9.59 9.30
C LEU A 299 -0.11 -10.51 8.11
N PHE A 300 -0.98 -10.53 7.11
CA PHE A 300 -0.85 -11.39 5.94
C PHE A 300 0.51 -11.20 5.23
N TYR A 301 0.94 -9.94 5.10
CA TYR A 301 2.19 -9.60 4.43
C TYR A 301 3.41 -9.98 5.27
N ALA A 302 3.36 -9.77 6.59
CA ALA A 302 4.41 -10.16 7.51
C ALA A 302 4.61 -11.69 7.51
N ILE A 303 3.52 -12.47 7.58
CA ILE A 303 3.56 -13.94 7.46
C ILE A 303 4.24 -14.36 6.16
N ARG A 304 3.89 -13.72 5.03
CA ARG A 304 4.52 -14.04 3.73
C ARG A 304 6.01 -13.74 3.69
N VAL A 305 6.46 -12.67 4.35
CA VAL A 305 7.89 -12.33 4.46
C VAL A 305 8.61 -13.39 5.30
N VAL A 306 8.11 -13.68 6.51
CA VAL A 306 8.70 -14.69 7.42
C VAL A 306 8.73 -16.07 6.79
N SER A 307 7.62 -16.49 6.17
CA SER A 307 7.53 -17.76 5.45
C SER A 307 8.55 -17.85 4.32
N SER A 308 8.67 -16.79 3.51
CA SER A 308 9.66 -16.76 2.42
C SER A 308 11.10 -16.80 2.96
N PHE A 309 11.37 -16.13 4.09
CA PHE A 309 12.69 -16.11 4.71
C PHE A 309 13.11 -17.51 5.18
N ILE A 310 12.24 -18.16 5.97
CA ILE A 310 12.48 -19.49 6.51
C ILE A 310 12.69 -20.52 5.38
N GLN A 311 11.92 -20.42 4.29
CA GLN A 311 12.09 -21.31 3.13
C GLN A 311 13.44 -21.12 2.41
N GLN A 312 13.97 -19.90 2.38
CA GLN A 312 15.28 -19.60 1.77
C GLN A 312 16.46 -19.90 2.72
N SER A 313 16.21 -19.82 4.03
CA SER A 313 17.21 -20.04 5.08
C SER A 313 16.70 -21.05 6.12
N PRO A 314 16.52 -22.35 5.78
CA PRO A 314 15.95 -23.33 6.71
C PRO A 314 16.72 -23.45 8.04
N GLN A 315 18.02 -23.19 8.03
CA GLN A 315 18.88 -23.14 9.21
C GLN A 315 18.48 -22.05 10.23
N SER A 316 17.70 -21.04 9.84
CA SER A 316 17.26 -19.99 10.77
C SER A 316 16.03 -20.39 11.59
N VAL A 317 15.39 -21.54 11.30
CA VAL A 317 14.16 -21.97 11.98
C VAL A 317 14.33 -22.02 13.49
N GLU A 318 15.44 -22.57 13.99
CA GLU A 318 15.75 -22.62 15.43
C GLU A 318 15.78 -21.22 16.07
N VAL A 319 16.32 -20.22 15.38
CA VAL A 319 16.33 -18.84 15.87
C VAL A 319 14.90 -18.30 15.98
N PHE A 320 14.05 -18.54 14.97
CA PHE A 320 12.64 -18.13 15.03
C PHE A 320 11.84 -18.85 16.12
N CYS A 321 12.14 -20.13 16.39
CA CYS A 321 11.60 -20.87 17.53
C CYS A 321 11.93 -20.18 18.84
N HIS A 322 13.20 -19.84 19.07
CA HIS A 322 13.62 -19.07 20.24
C HIS A 322 12.99 -17.66 20.33
N MET A 323 12.62 -17.06 19.20
CA MET A 323 11.89 -15.79 19.14
C MET A 323 10.36 -15.95 19.31
N GLY A 324 9.86 -17.16 19.53
CA GLY A 324 8.45 -17.42 19.83
C GLY A 324 7.55 -17.62 18.60
N ILE A 325 8.10 -17.97 17.43
CA ILE A 325 7.30 -18.19 16.21
C ILE A 325 6.19 -19.24 16.41
N ILE A 326 6.41 -20.26 17.24
CA ILE A 326 5.42 -21.29 17.56
C ILE A 326 4.19 -20.63 18.22
N SER A 327 4.38 -19.84 19.27
CA SER A 327 3.26 -19.18 19.94
C SER A 327 2.57 -18.13 19.04
N ILE A 328 3.33 -17.41 18.22
CA ILE A 328 2.79 -16.45 17.27
C ILE A 328 1.92 -17.13 16.21
N THR A 329 2.41 -18.21 15.58
CA THR A 329 1.66 -18.93 14.54
C THR A 329 0.40 -19.59 15.09
N LEU A 330 0.43 -20.12 16.33
CA LEU A 330 -0.78 -20.60 17.00
C LEU A 330 -1.81 -19.48 17.17
N ASN A 331 -1.38 -18.31 17.65
CA ASN A 331 -2.26 -17.16 17.83
C ASN A 331 -2.90 -16.72 16.49
N VAL A 332 -2.13 -16.76 15.39
CA VAL A 332 -2.66 -16.49 14.05
C VAL A 332 -3.66 -17.56 13.60
N LEU A 333 -3.40 -18.84 13.83
CA LEU A 333 -4.36 -19.91 13.50
C LEU A 333 -5.67 -19.78 14.27
N GLN A 334 -5.64 -19.31 15.51
CA GLN A 334 -6.84 -19.12 16.33
C GLN A 334 -7.59 -17.84 15.93
N ASN A 335 -6.88 -16.72 15.84
CA ASN A 335 -7.49 -15.38 15.82
C ASN A 335 -7.30 -14.60 14.49
N GLY A 336 -6.49 -15.10 13.56
CA GLY A 336 -6.21 -14.46 12.27
C GLY A 336 -7.35 -14.60 11.27
N ASP A 337 -7.32 -13.77 10.22
CA ASP A 337 -8.18 -13.95 9.05
C ASP A 337 -7.81 -15.21 8.27
N PHE A 338 -8.76 -15.74 7.49
CA PHE A 338 -8.61 -17.03 6.81
C PHE A 338 -7.40 -17.10 5.87
N ASP A 339 -7.12 -16.03 5.12
CA ASP A 339 -5.97 -15.98 4.21
C ASP A 339 -4.64 -16.03 5.00
N SER A 340 -4.56 -15.30 6.12
CA SER A 340 -3.41 -15.35 7.03
C SER A 340 -3.23 -16.73 7.68
N LYS A 341 -4.32 -17.43 8.05
CA LYS A 341 -4.25 -18.80 8.57
C LYS A 341 -3.65 -19.76 7.54
N ILE A 342 -4.11 -19.70 6.28
CA ILE A 342 -3.59 -20.54 5.19
C ILE A 342 -2.08 -20.28 4.98
N GLN A 343 -1.66 -19.01 4.93
CA GLN A 343 -0.25 -18.69 4.75
C GLN A 343 0.63 -19.17 5.90
N THR A 344 0.09 -19.18 7.12
CA THR A 344 0.79 -19.62 8.33
C THR A 344 1.13 -21.11 8.31
N LEU A 345 0.34 -21.95 7.62
CA LEU A 345 0.64 -23.37 7.45
C LEU A 345 2.03 -23.62 6.84
N ASN A 346 2.50 -22.73 5.96
CA ASN A 346 3.84 -22.85 5.37
C ASN A 346 4.96 -22.62 6.39
N ILE A 347 4.74 -21.74 7.38
CA ILE A 347 5.69 -21.53 8.48
C ILE A 347 5.70 -22.78 9.36
N ILE A 348 4.53 -23.29 9.73
CA ILE A 348 4.41 -24.51 10.55
C ILE A 348 5.08 -25.69 9.86
N LEU A 349 4.82 -25.91 8.57
CA LEU A 349 5.48 -26.97 7.80
C LEU A 349 7.01 -26.83 7.85
N SER A 350 7.51 -25.60 7.72
CA SER A 350 8.96 -25.35 7.77
C SER A 350 9.55 -25.62 9.14
N VAL A 351 8.82 -25.32 10.23
CA VAL A 351 9.20 -25.68 11.60
C VAL A 351 9.24 -27.20 11.75
N VAL A 352 8.18 -27.90 11.33
CA VAL A 352 8.09 -29.37 11.40
C VAL A 352 9.25 -30.07 10.69
N HIS A 353 9.73 -29.52 9.56
CA HIS A 353 10.81 -30.11 8.78
C HIS A 353 12.21 -29.80 9.30
N ASN A 354 12.43 -28.61 9.88
CA ASN A 354 13.79 -28.09 10.09
C ASN A 354 14.12 -27.75 11.55
N ALA A 355 13.14 -27.72 12.45
CA ALA A 355 13.39 -27.35 13.84
C ALA A 355 14.12 -28.45 14.62
N ALA A 356 14.82 -28.06 15.68
CA ALA A 356 15.46 -29.01 16.58
C ALA A 356 14.41 -29.81 17.36
N ASN A 357 14.79 -30.99 17.86
CA ASN A 357 13.85 -31.86 18.60
C ASN A 357 13.16 -31.15 19.78
N GLY A 358 13.84 -30.25 20.50
CA GLY A 358 13.23 -29.49 21.59
C GLY A 358 12.09 -28.58 21.13
N ASP A 359 12.26 -27.88 20.00
CA ASP A 359 11.23 -27.03 19.42
C ASP A 359 10.06 -27.84 18.84
N LEU A 360 10.36 -29.02 18.27
CA LEU A 360 9.33 -29.94 17.80
C LEU A 360 8.46 -30.48 18.94
N ILE A 361 9.04 -30.67 20.12
CA ILE A 361 8.30 -31.03 21.33
C ILE A 361 7.41 -29.87 21.77
N ASP A 362 7.93 -28.63 21.84
CA ASP A 362 7.10 -27.45 22.16
C ASP A 362 5.94 -27.31 21.15
N LEU A 363 6.19 -27.50 19.85
CA LEU A 363 5.16 -27.48 18.82
C LEU A 363 4.04 -28.50 19.09
N ILE A 364 4.40 -29.71 19.52
CA ILE A 364 3.45 -30.80 19.82
C ILE A 364 2.60 -30.50 21.06
N GLU A 365 3.20 -29.88 22.09
CA GLU A 365 2.51 -29.58 23.35
C GLU A 365 1.48 -28.45 23.20
N LYS A 366 1.52 -27.70 22.11
CA LYS A 366 0.59 -26.61 21.82
C LYS A 366 -0.65 -27.10 21.04
N PRO A 367 -1.81 -26.45 21.22
CA PRO A 367 -3.08 -26.89 20.63
C PRO A 367 -3.23 -26.49 19.14
N PHE A 368 -2.29 -26.90 18.29
CA PHE A 368 -2.28 -26.60 16.86
C PHE A 368 -3.30 -27.41 16.04
N ILE A 369 -3.67 -28.58 16.53
CA ILE A 369 -4.46 -29.57 15.77
C ILE A 369 -5.90 -29.11 15.57
N SER A 370 -6.60 -28.66 16.63
CA SER A 370 -8.00 -28.23 16.52
C SER A 370 -8.19 -27.10 15.49
N PRO A 371 -7.42 -25.99 15.54
CA PRO A 371 -7.56 -24.92 14.56
C PRO A 371 -7.31 -25.38 13.11
N MET A 372 -6.39 -26.34 12.89
CA MET A 372 -6.13 -26.87 11.55
C MET A 372 -7.24 -27.78 11.04
N ILE A 373 -7.85 -28.59 11.91
CA ILE A 373 -8.99 -29.45 11.54
C ILE A 373 -10.23 -28.59 11.25
N GLU A 374 -10.49 -27.58 12.07
CA GLU A 374 -11.57 -26.61 11.84
C GLU A 374 -11.44 -25.93 10.47
N MET A 375 -10.22 -25.60 10.05
CA MET A 375 -9.96 -25.06 8.71
C MET A 375 -10.25 -26.05 7.57
N ALA A 376 -10.23 -27.37 7.82
CA ALA A 376 -10.34 -28.40 6.80
C ALA A 376 -11.78 -28.59 6.25
N THR A 377 -12.78 -27.86 6.74
CA THR A 377 -14.17 -28.00 6.27
C THR A 377 -14.44 -27.30 4.95
N ASP A 378 -13.76 -26.18 4.67
CA ASP A 378 -14.13 -25.24 3.60
C ASP A 378 -12.91 -24.67 2.84
N VAL A 379 -11.87 -25.48 2.63
CA VAL A 379 -10.64 -25.08 1.91
C VAL A 379 -10.46 -25.85 0.60
N PRO A 380 -9.75 -25.26 -0.39
CA PRO A 380 -9.38 -25.98 -1.61
C PRO A 380 -8.49 -27.20 -1.34
N ASP A 381 -8.60 -28.22 -2.20
CA ASP A 381 -7.84 -29.48 -2.10
C ASP A 381 -6.32 -29.33 -1.86
N PRO A 382 -5.59 -28.37 -2.48
CA PRO A 382 -4.17 -28.17 -2.17
C PRO A 382 -3.90 -27.77 -0.71
N VAL A 383 -4.81 -27.01 -0.10
CA VAL A 383 -4.72 -26.60 1.30
C VAL A 383 -5.09 -27.77 2.22
N LEU A 384 -6.10 -28.58 1.86
CA LEU A 384 -6.43 -29.82 2.58
C LEU A 384 -5.23 -30.76 2.64
N ASN A 385 -4.59 -31.00 1.50
CA ASN A 385 -3.40 -31.85 1.44
C ASN A 385 -2.27 -31.31 2.34
N LEU A 386 -2.06 -29.98 2.37
CA LEU A 386 -1.08 -29.35 3.25
C LEU A 386 -1.43 -29.56 4.73
N ILE A 387 -2.70 -29.35 5.11
CA ILE A 387 -3.18 -29.57 6.49
C ILE A 387 -2.94 -31.03 6.90
N PHE A 388 -3.40 -32.00 6.11
CA PHE A 388 -3.22 -33.42 6.43
C PHE A 388 -1.76 -33.84 6.47
N HIS A 389 -0.92 -33.27 5.59
CA HIS A 389 0.51 -33.51 5.62
C HIS A 389 1.15 -33.04 6.94
N ILE A 390 0.83 -31.82 7.39
CA ILE A 390 1.32 -31.29 8.67
C ILE A 390 0.81 -32.15 9.83
N LEU A 391 -0.49 -32.46 9.87
CA LEU A 391 -1.10 -33.27 10.94
C LEU A 391 -0.46 -34.66 11.05
N GLN A 392 -0.24 -35.34 9.92
CA GLN A 392 0.45 -36.63 9.91
C GLN A 392 1.87 -36.52 10.47
N GLN A 393 2.62 -35.48 10.09
CA GLN A 393 3.97 -35.30 10.61
C GLN A 393 3.99 -35.00 12.11
N LEU A 394 3.03 -34.24 12.63
CA LEU A 394 2.89 -34.02 14.07
C LEU A 394 2.64 -35.35 14.80
N VAL A 395 1.78 -36.23 14.26
CA VAL A 395 1.58 -37.58 14.80
C VAL A 395 2.89 -38.37 14.75
N ASP A 396 3.57 -38.44 13.61
CA ASP A 396 4.82 -39.19 13.46
C ASP A 396 5.94 -38.71 14.39
N ILE A 397 6.03 -37.39 14.64
CA ILE A 397 6.98 -36.81 15.60
C ILE A 397 6.56 -37.16 17.03
N SER A 398 5.27 -37.10 17.36
CA SER A 398 4.78 -37.44 18.69
C SER A 398 5.00 -38.91 19.04
N VAL A 399 4.83 -39.83 18.08
CA VAL A 399 5.14 -41.26 18.26
C VAL A 399 6.64 -41.46 18.50
N ARG A 400 7.50 -40.86 17.67
CA ARG A 400 8.95 -40.96 17.82
C ARG A 400 9.47 -40.42 19.15
N ASN A 401 8.81 -39.41 19.71
CA ASN A 401 9.19 -38.80 20.99
C ASN A 401 8.39 -39.31 22.20
N HIS A 402 7.54 -40.33 22.02
CA HIS A 402 6.67 -40.88 23.07
C HIS A 402 5.71 -39.84 23.71
N LEU A 403 5.23 -38.89 22.90
CA LEU A 403 4.31 -37.80 23.29
C LEU A 403 2.90 -37.94 22.68
N ILE A 404 2.57 -39.10 22.12
CA ILE A 404 1.27 -39.34 21.47
C ILE A 404 0.08 -39.06 22.39
N GLU A 405 0.20 -39.32 23.69
CA GLU A 405 -0.86 -39.07 24.67
C GLU A 405 -1.17 -37.57 24.85
N ASN A 406 -0.26 -36.68 24.45
CA ASN A 406 -0.50 -35.22 24.45
C ASN A 406 -1.22 -34.76 23.16
N VAL A 407 -1.08 -35.53 22.09
CA VAL A 407 -1.60 -35.24 20.75
C VAL A 407 -2.98 -35.83 20.54
N ARG A 408 -3.17 -37.09 20.96
CA ARG A 408 -4.39 -37.86 20.74
C ARG A 408 -5.66 -37.13 21.24
N PRO A 409 -5.70 -36.50 22.43
CA PRO A 409 -6.90 -35.79 22.90
C PRO A 409 -7.31 -34.63 22.00
N GLN A 410 -6.37 -34.01 21.29
CA GLN A 410 -6.66 -32.89 20.38
C GLN A 410 -7.38 -33.34 19.11
N PHE A 411 -7.18 -34.60 18.68
CA PHE A 411 -7.92 -35.21 17.57
C PHE A 411 -9.27 -35.78 17.99
N GLN A 412 -9.43 -36.16 19.26
CA GLN A 412 -10.57 -36.93 19.75
C GLN A 412 -11.79 -36.09 20.18
N THR A 413 -11.86 -34.82 19.79
CA THR A 413 -13.13 -34.09 19.92
C THR A 413 -14.13 -34.68 18.92
N VAL A 414 -15.42 -34.75 19.31
CA VAL A 414 -16.48 -35.30 18.45
C VAL A 414 -16.53 -34.58 17.11
N GLU A 415 -16.30 -33.27 17.12
CA GLU A 415 -16.28 -32.41 15.93
C GLU A 415 -15.07 -32.71 15.03
N SER A 416 -13.87 -32.81 15.61
CA SER A 416 -12.64 -33.08 14.84
C SER A 416 -12.66 -34.46 14.18
N LEU A 417 -13.08 -35.50 14.91
CA LEU A 417 -13.20 -36.85 14.34
C LEU A 417 -14.22 -36.88 13.21
N SER A 418 -15.39 -36.24 13.38
CA SER A 418 -16.41 -36.20 12.33
C SER A 418 -15.89 -35.56 11.04
N ILE A 419 -15.12 -34.47 11.14
CA ILE A 419 -14.52 -33.81 9.97
C ILE A 419 -13.54 -34.77 9.25
N ILE A 420 -12.65 -35.42 10.01
CA ILE A 420 -11.66 -36.34 9.43
C ILE A 420 -12.33 -37.56 8.79
N GLU A 421 -13.30 -38.18 9.47
CA GLU A 421 -14.05 -39.34 8.96
C GLU A 421 -14.84 -39.00 7.69
N ASN A 422 -15.48 -37.82 7.65
CA ASN A 422 -16.17 -37.35 6.46
C ASN A 422 -15.21 -37.19 5.27
N LEU A 423 -14.02 -36.62 5.50
CA LEU A 423 -12.99 -36.48 4.47
C LEU A 423 -12.40 -37.83 4.06
N ALA A 424 -12.28 -38.79 4.98
CA ALA A 424 -11.81 -40.15 4.72
C ALA A 424 -12.74 -40.96 3.80
N ASN A 425 -14.01 -40.57 3.67
CA ASN A 425 -14.97 -41.18 2.74
C ASN A 425 -14.83 -40.69 1.29
N ARG A 426 -13.94 -39.73 1.00
CA ARG A 426 -13.64 -39.30 -0.37
C ARG A 426 -12.86 -40.39 -1.11
N ASP A 427 -13.18 -40.61 -2.38
CA ASP A 427 -12.46 -41.54 -3.27
C ASP A 427 -11.35 -40.81 -4.04
N ASP A 428 -10.46 -40.15 -3.31
CA ASP A 428 -9.34 -39.37 -3.84
C ASP A 428 -8.14 -39.32 -2.88
N SER A 429 -7.08 -38.58 -3.25
CA SER A 429 -5.84 -38.48 -2.46
C SER A 429 -6.05 -37.86 -1.07
N ILE A 430 -7.10 -37.05 -0.89
CA ILE A 430 -7.43 -36.45 0.41
C ILE A 430 -8.06 -37.52 1.31
N GLY A 431 -8.97 -38.33 0.75
CA GLY A 431 -9.52 -39.49 1.46
C GLY A 431 -8.44 -40.47 1.90
N GLU A 432 -7.45 -40.75 1.04
CA GLU A 432 -6.30 -41.58 1.41
C GLU A 432 -5.47 -40.97 2.56
N SER A 433 -5.26 -39.65 2.54
CA SER A 433 -4.49 -38.94 3.56
C SER A 433 -5.21 -38.93 4.91
N ALA A 434 -6.53 -38.69 4.91
CA ALA A 434 -7.37 -38.75 6.11
C ALA A 434 -7.42 -40.17 6.71
N ASN A 435 -7.58 -41.20 5.86
CA ASN A 435 -7.53 -42.60 6.31
C ASN A 435 -6.18 -42.99 6.92
N ARG A 436 -5.07 -42.49 6.37
CA ARG A 436 -3.73 -42.71 6.92
C ARG A 436 -3.58 -42.08 8.30
N LEU A 437 -4.08 -40.87 8.48
CA LEU A 437 -4.07 -40.17 9.75
C LEU A 437 -4.87 -40.94 10.81
N LEU A 438 -6.09 -41.39 10.49
CA LEU A 438 -6.92 -42.20 11.39
C LEU A 438 -6.21 -43.49 11.83
N ARG A 439 -5.65 -44.25 10.88
CA ARG A 439 -4.89 -45.47 11.20
C ARG A 439 -3.70 -45.20 12.12
N SER A 440 -3.02 -44.07 11.93
CA SER A 440 -1.87 -43.68 12.76
C SER A 440 -2.29 -43.37 14.20
N LEU A 441 -3.53 -42.89 14.40
CA LEU A 441 -4.09 -42.62 15.73
C LEU A 441 -4.61 -43.89 16.44
N GLU A 442 -4.96 -44.94 15.68
CA GLU A 442 -5.45 -46.23 16.19
C GLU A 442 -4.35 -47.25 16.53
N GLN A 443 -3.21 -47.17 15.84
CA GLN A 443 -2.10 -48.14 15.98
C GLN A 443 -1.16 -47.88 17.16
N VAL A 444 -1.28 -46.70 17.74
CA VAL A 444 -0.58 -46.26 18.95
C VAL A 444 -1.58 -46.29 20.09
#